data_AF-A0A7W7EYP2-F1
#
_entry.id   AF-A0A7W7EYP2-F1
#
_cell.length_a   1.000
_cell.length_b   1.000
_cell.length_c   1.000
_cell.angle_alpha   90.00
_cell.angle_beta   90.00
_cell.angle_gamma   90.00
#
_symmetry.space_group_name_H-M   'P 1'
#
loop_
_entity.id
_entity.type
_entity.pdbx_description
1 polymer ?
#
loop_
_entity_poly.entity_id
_entity_poly.type
_entity_poly.pdbx_seq_one_letter_code
_entity_poly.pdbx_strand_id
1 'polypeptide(L)'
;MSADPLSLHDRLMAVKPAGLSANAWTVRARLNRNVLSDIRRRGAAQHDTIEKLLGAIGVTFAEFEAGQRATGQEPPDRRPFLALRGQDRPRDVPIVGTALCSDIRLPDSDEPVQVEAMEMQMDDVIDYARRPLTLDHKRDVYALYFRGVSMAPRYEPGELGYVDPNRPPSTGDYVVAQMRRPDGDGERIFTVIAKRLVRQSASYYEFEQFNPACTFRVPRSAVAHLHRIIPWDELVTF
;
A
#
# COMPACT_ATOMS: atom_id res chain seq x y z
N MET A 1 43.71 -18.45 12.78
CA MET A 1 44.58 -18.07 11.65
C MET A 1 43.77 -18.29 10.37
N SER A 2 43.21 -17.22 9.79
CA SER A 2 42.64 -17.25 8.44
C SER A 2 43.20 -16.02 7.74
N ALA A 3 44.13 -16.23 6.82
CA ALA A 3 44.76 -15.19 6.04
C ALA A 3 43.74 -14.65 5.04
N ASP A 4 43.40 -13.37 5.14
CA ASP A 4 42.62 -12.70 4.10
C ASP A 4 43.62 -11.99 3.15
N PRO A 5 43.80 -12.45 1.90
CA PRO A 5 44.92 -12.07 1.05
C PRO A 5 44.68 -10.74 0.30
N LEU A 6 43.83 -9.85 0.83
CA LEU A 6 43.53 -8.56 0.22
C LEU A 6 44.36 -7.47 0.88
N SER A 7 45.06 -6.68 0.06
CA SER A 7 45.82 -5.55 0.55
C SER A 7 44.87 -4.56 1.27
N LEU A 8 45.37 -3.84 2.28
CA LEU A 8 44.57 -2.83 3.00
C LEU A 8 43.88 -1.84 2.04
N HIS A 9 44.56 -1.49 0.94
CA HIS A 9 44.00 -0.68 -0.12
C HIS A 9 42.77 -1.32 -0.78
N ASP A 10 42.82 -2.62 -1.08
CA ASP A 10 41.72 -3.33 -1.75
C ASP A 10 40.52 -3.48 -0.81
N ARG A 11 40.76 -3.70 0.48
CA ARG A 11 39.71 -3.68 1.51
C ARG A 11 39.04 -2.30 1.61
N LEU A 12 39.81 -1.22 1.59
CA LEU A 12 39.28 0.15 1.57
C LEU A 12 38.47 0.42 0.30
N MET A 13 38.95 -0.03 -0.86
CA MET A 13 38.23 0.14 -2.13
C MET A 13 36.94 -0.69 -2.20
N ALA A 14 36.85 -1.82 -1.49
CA ALA A 14 35.65 -2.63 -1.41
C ALA A 14 34.51 -1.97 -0.61
N VAL A 15 34.84 -1.10 0.35
CA VAL A 15 33.88 -0.38 1.21
C VAL A 15 33.51 0.99 0.64
N LYS A 16 34.23 1.45 -0.37
CA LYS A 16 33.98 2.72 -1.05
C LYS A 16 32.62 2.71 -1.78
N PRO A 17 31.75 3.71 -1.58
CA PRO A 17 30.49 3.83 -2.32
C PRO A 17 30.71 3.96 -3.82
N ALA A 18 29.89 3.27 -4.63
CA ALA A 18 30.04 3.20 -6.09
C ALA A 18 29.98 4.57 -6.80
N GLY A 19 29.22 5.54 -6.25
CA GLY A 19 29.10 6.90 -6.79
C GLY A 19 30.22 7.87 -6.39
N LEU A 20 31.16 7.47 -5.52
CA LEU A 20 32.22 8.34 -5.03
C LEU A 20 33.53 8.06 -5.79
N SER A 21 34.24 9.08 -6.26
CA SER A 21 35.59 8.90 -6.82
C SER A 21 36.64 8.79 -5.71
N ALA A 22 37.79 8.14 -5.97
CA ALA A 22 38.86 8.02 -4.96
C ALA A 22 39.38 9.39 -4.50
N ASN A 23 39.48 10.33 -5.45
CA ASN A 23 39.86 11.71 -5.18
C ASN A 23 38.79 12.44 -4.35
N ALA A 24 37.50 12.30 -4.68
CA ALA A 24 36.43 12.88 -3.89
C ALA A 24 36.38 12.31 -2.47
N TRP A 25 36.71 11.03 -2.29
CA TRP A 25 36.77 10.38 -0.99
C TRP A 25 37.87 10.96 -0.10
N THR A 26 39.10 11.09 -0.60
CA THR A 26 40.22 11.71 0.16
C THR A 26 39.94 13.17 0.52
N VAL A 27 39.33 13.93 -0.40
CA VAL A 27 38.91 15.32 -0.14
C VAL A 27 37.86 15.40 0.96
N ARG A 28 36.85 14.51 0.92
CA ARG A 28 35.80 14.42 1.95
C ARG A 28 36.37 14.03 3.32
N ALA A 29 37.41 13.19 3.35
CA ALA A 29 38.14 12.81 4.56
C ALA A 29 39.15 13.87 5.04
N ARG A 30 39.31 15.00 4.32
CA ARG A 30 40.32 16.05 4.60
C ARG A 30 41.75 15.53 4.63
N LEU A 31 42.04 14.54 3.78
CA LEU A 31 43.37 13.93 3.65
C LEU A 31 44.03 14.37 2.33
N ASN A 32 45.36 14.18 2.25
CA ASN A 32 46.08 14.43 1.01
C ASN A 32 45.58 13.48 -0.09
N ARG A 33 45.45 13.99 -1.33
CA ARG A 33 44.94 13.26 -2.50
C ARG A 33 45.76 12.01 -2.83
N ASN A 34 47.03 11.99 -2.42
CA ASN A 34 47.95 10.87 -2.64
C ASN A 34 47.84 9.76 -1.57
N VAL A 35 47.05 9.93 -0.51
CA VAL A 35 47.00 8.99 0.62
C VAL A 35 46.62 7.58 0.18
N LEU A 36 45.62 7.41 -0.70
CA LEU A 36 45.22 6.09 -1.17
C LEU A 36 46.32 5.41 -2.02
N SER A 37 47.04 6.20 -2.84
CA SER A 37 48.19 5.71 -3.62
C SER A 37 49.36 5.30 -2.73
N ASP A 38 49.60 6.04 -1.64
CA ASP A 38 50.63 5.72 -0.65
C ASP A 38 50.30 4.45 0.13
N ILE A 39 49.03 4.26 0.50
CA ILE A 39 48.53 3.04 1.15
C ILE A 39 48.67 1.83 0.22
N ARG A 40 48.38 2.00 -1.07
CA ARG A 40 48.59 0.95 -2.09
C ARG A 40 50.05 0.53 -2.21
N ARG A 41 50.98 1.50 -2.16
CA ARG A 41 52.42 1.25 -2.28
C ARG A 41 53.03 0.63 -1.01
N ARG A 42 52.60 1.10 0.16
CA ARG A 42 53.18 0.69 1.45
C ARG A 42 52.49 -0.53 2.07
N GLY A 43 51.26 -0.83 1.67
CA GLY A 43 50.45 -1.91 2.23
C GLY A 43 49.94 -1.66 3.65
N ALA A 44 50.28 -0.52 4.27
CA ALA A 44 49.91 -0.16 5.63
C ALA A 44 49.63 1.34 5.76
N ALA A 45 48.76 1.69 6.72
CA ALA A 45 48.40 3.07 7.06
C ALA A 45 48.32 3.24 8.58
N GLN A 46 48.47 4.46 9.06
CA GLN A 46 48.21 4.78 10.47
C GLN A 46 46.71 4.63 10.77
N HIS A 47 46.38 4.14 11.97
CA HIS A 47 45.01 3.89 12.39
C HIS A 47 44.12 5.14 12.25
N ASP A 48 44.61 6.30 12.70
CA ASP A 48 43.94 7.61 12.55
C ASP A 48 43.62 7.96 11.08
N THR A 49 44.47 7.55 10.13
CA THR A 49 44.23 7.78 8.70
C THR A 49 43.10 6.88 8.18
N ILE A 50 43.03 5.63 8.65
CA ILE A 50 41.97 4.68 8.30
C ILE A 50 40.64 5.17 8.87
N GLU A 51 40.61 5.60 10.14
CA GLU A 51 39.40 6.14 10.78
C GLU A 51 38.87 7.38 10.06
N LYS A 52 39.73 8.30 9.62
CA LYS A 52 39.31 9.47 8.82
C LYS A 52 38.71 9.09 7.47
N LEU A 53 39.27 8.08 6.79
CA LEU A 53 38.72 7.58 5.53
C LEU A 53 37.36 6.91 5.71
N LEU A 54 37.22 6.06 6.74
CA LEU A 54 35.99 5.35 7.04
C LEU A 54 34.89 6.29 7.58
N GLY A 55 35.25 7.22 8.47
CA GLY A 55 34.34 8.23 8.99
C GLY A 55 33.76 9.14 7.90
N ALA A 56 34.51 9.39 6.82
CA ALA A 56 34.01 10.18 5.68
C ALA A 56 32.85 9.50 4.93
N ILE A 57 32.74 8.17 5.00
CA ILE A 57 31.68 7.37 4.37
C ILE A 57 30.66 6.83 5.38
N GLY A 58 30.82 7.14 6.68
CA GLY A 58 29.92 6.71 7.74
C GLY A 58 30.11 5.26 8.21
N VAL A 59 31.29 4.69 7.96
CA VAL A 59 31.65 3.33 8.42
C VAL A 59 32.59 3.44 9.61
N THR A 60 32.42 2.60 10.63
CA THR A 60 33.34 2.53 11.77
C THR A 60 34.48 1.54 11.50
N PHE A 61 35.61 1.72 12.18
CA PHE A 61 36.73 0.78 12.07
C PHE A 61 36.33 -0.65 12.50
N ALA A 62 35.44 -0.78 13.48
CA ALA A 62 34.92 -2.07 13.92
C ALA A 62 34.08 -2.78 12.84
N GLU A 63 33.22 -2.05 12.12
CA GLU A 63 32.45 -2.59 10.99
C GLU A 63 33.35 -2.96 9.80
N PHE A 64 34.42 -2.20 9.57
CA PHE A 64 35.43 -2.46 8.54
C PHE A 64 36.28 -3.72 8.83
N GLU A 65 36.65 -3.96 10.09
CA GLU A 65 37.32 -5.19 10.52
C GLU A 65 36.37 -6.39 10.55
N ALA A 66 35.08 -6.18 10.84
CA ALA A 66 34.06 -7.22 10.80
C ALA A 66 33.62 -7.62 9.37
N GLY A 67 34.14 -6.97 8.33
CA GLY A 67 33.85 -7.30 6.92
C GLY A 67 32.42 -6.97 6.47
N GLN A 68 31.68 -6.17 7.23
CA GLN A 68 30.29 -5.83 6.93
C GLN A 68 30.24 -4.64 5.96
N ARG A 69 29.76 -4.88 4.74
CA ARG A 69 29.39 -3.80 3.80
C ARG A 69 28.29 -2.95 4.43
N ALA A 70 28.57 -1.66 4.67
CA ALA A 70 27.51 -0.69 4.91
C ALA A 70 26.73 -0.48 3.60
N THR A 71 25.58 -1.15 3.48
CA THR A 71 24.50 -0.68 2.62
C THR A 71 24.15 0.74 3.07
N GLY A 72 24.27 1.71 2.17
CA GLY A 72 24.15 3.13 2.49
C GLY A 72 22.91 3.43 3.33
N GLN A 73 23.13 3.94 4.54
CA GLN A 73 22.06 4.41 5.40
C GLN A 73 21.68 5.82 4.93
N GLU A 74 20.56 5.91 4.20
CA GLU A 74 20.00 7.20 3.76
C GLU A 74 19.64 8.07 4.97
N PRO A 75 19.94 9.38 4.94
CA PRO A 75 19.62 10.27 6.04
C PRO A 75 18.09 10.35 6.24
N PRO A 76 17.59 10.48 7.49
CA PRO A 76 16.16 10.52 7.75
C PRO A 76 15.54 11.73 7.04
N ASP A 77 14.61 11.45 6.13
CA ASP A 77 13.88 12.44 5.35
C ASP A 77 13.05 13.34 6.29
N ARG A 78 13.39 14.63 6.35
CA ARG A 78 12.70 15.64 7.17
C ARG A 78 11.48 16.26 6.47
N ARG A 79 10.92 15.59 5.47
CA ARG A 79 9.64 16.00 4.86
C ARG A 79 8.47 15.70 5.80
N PRO A 80 7.42 16.54 5.82
CA PRO A 80 6.22 16.25 6.59
C PRO A 80 5.66 14.89 6.17
N PHE A 81 5.39 14.03 7.15
CA PHE A 81 4.82 12.70 6.94
C PHE A 81 3.43 12.85 6.33
N LEU A 82 3.33 12.78 5.00
CA LEU A 82 2.05 12.62 4.34
C LEU A 82 1.65 11.15 4.49
N ALA A 83 0.51 10.86 5.13
CA ALA A 83 -0.02 9.51 5.36
C ALA A 83 -0.12 8.63 4.10
N LEU A 84 -0.05 9.25 2.90
CA LEU A 84 -0.09 8.60 1.59
C LEU A 84 1.19 8.77 0.73
N ARG A 85 2.22 9.51 1.21
CA ARG A 85 3.50 9.69 0.50
C ARG A 85 4.72 9.28 1.34
N GLY A 86 4.69 8.06 1.87
CA GLY A 86 5.93 7.31 2.06
C GLY A 86 6.14 6.43 0.83
N GLN A 87 7.23 6.58 0.09
CA GLN A 87 7.58 5.60 -0.96
C GLN A 87 7.73 4.18 -0.37
N ASP A 88 7.91 4.08 0.96
CA ASP A 88 8.19 2.86 1.73
C ASP A 88 6.98 2.06 2.22
N ARG A 89 5.73 2.48 1.99
CA ARG A 89 4.57 1.66 2.43
C ARG A 89 4.29 0.51 1.46
N PRO A 90 4.04 -0.72 1.97
CA PRO A 90 3.77 -1.87 1.12
C PRO A 90 2.51 -1.65 0.27
N ARG A 91 2.54 -2.16 -0.96
CA ARG A 91 1.39 -2.29 -1.84
C ARG A 91 0.84 -3.71 -1.67
N ASP A 92 0.09 -3.92 -0.60
CA ASP A 92 -0.38 -5.24 -0.16
C ASP A 92 -1.92 -5.32 -0.05
N VAL A 93 -2.64 -4.21 -0.27
CA VAL A 93 -4.11 -4.23 -0.27
C VAL A 93 -4.60 -4.69 -1.64
N PRO A 94 -5.25 -5.86 -1.75
CA PRO A 94 -5.70 -6.37 -3.03
C PRO A 94 -6.82 -5.49 -3.60
N ILE A 95 -6.68 -5.09 -4.86
CA ILE A 95 -7.74 -4.45 -5.63
C ILE A 95 -8.50 -5.55 -6.37
N VAL A 96 -9.77 -5.71 -6.02
CA VAL A 96 -10.64 -6.79 -6.49
C VAL A 96 -11.76 -6.23 -7.36
N GLY A 97 -11.96 -6.86 -8.52
CA GLY A 97 -13.06 -6.56 -9.45
C GLY A 97 -12.75 -5.48 -10.51
N THR A 98 -12.95 -5.86 -11.77
CA THR A 98 -12.98 -4.98 -12.94
C THR A 98 -14.36 -5.10 -13.55
N ALA A 99 -15.16 -4.04 -13.44
CA ALA A 99 -16.60 -4.10 -13.71
C ALA A 99 -16.96 -4.50 -15.16
N LEU A 100 -17.87 -5.47 -15.26
CA LEU A 100 -18.95 -5.45 -16.24
C LEU A 100 -20.20 -4.94 -15.51
N CYS A 101 -20.80 -3.87 -16.04
CA CYS A 101 -22.02 -3.27 -15.50
C CYS A 101 -23.22 -3.95 -16.17
N SER A 102 -24.07 -4.60 -15.39
CA SER A 102 -25.35 -5.12 -15.85
C SER A 102 -26.45 -4.49 -15.04
N ASP A 103 -27.53 -4.08 -15.71
CA ASP A 103 -28.75 -3.64 -15.06
C ASP A 103 -29.35 -4.82 -14.29
N ILE A 104 -29.52 -4.69 -12.97
CA ILE A 104 -30.25 -5.68 -12.17
C ILE A 104 -31.65 -5.17 -11.87
N ARG A 105 -32.66 -5.95 -12.26
CA ARG A 105 -34.02 -5.82 -11.73
C ARG A 105 -34.07 -6.44 -10.34
N LEU A 106 -34.30 -5.60 -9.34
CA LEU A 106 -34.59 -6.08 -7.99
C LEU A 106 -35.99 -6.74 -7.98
N PRO A 107 -36.16 -7.86 -7.27
CA PRO A 107 -37.40 -8.64 -7.29
C PRO A 107 -38.61 -7.94 -6.62
N ASP A 108 -38.40 -6.90 -5.82
CA ASP A 108 -39.43 -6.30 -4.94
C ASP A 108 -39.75 -4.81 -5.22
N SER A 109 -39.29 -4.21 -6.31
CA SER A 109 -39.68 -2.84 -6.66
C SER A 109 -40.73 -2.82 -7.77
N ASP A 110 -41.89 -2.20 -7.51
CA ASP A 110 -42.99 -2.00 -8.48
C ASP A 110 -42.55 -1.26 -9.76
N GLU A 111 -41.42 -0.54 -9.69
CA GLU A 111 -40.76 0.09 -10.83
C GLU A 111 -39.33 -0.47 -11.00
N PRO A 112 -38.82 -0.68 -12.23
CA PRO A 112 -37.45 -1.12 -12.44
C PRO A 112 -36.47 -0.04 -11.99
N VAL A 113 -35.87 -0.22 -10.82
CA VAL A 113 -34.79 0.66 -10.35
C VAL A 113 -33.52 0.33 -11.14
N GLN A 114 -32.94 1.33 -11.80
CA GLN A 114 -31.63 1.21 -12.43
C GLN A 114 -30.55 1.12 -11.35
N VAL A 115 -30.25 -0.11 -10.93
CA VAL A 115 -29.18 -0.39 -9.98
C VAL A 115 -27.95 -0.85 -10.75
N GLU A 116 -26.92 -0.01 -10.74
CA GLU A 116 -25.61 -0.39 -11.25
C GLU A 116 -25.01 -1.47 -10.36
N ALA A 117 -24.64 -2.57 -11.00
CA ALA A 117 -24.28 -3.80 -10.36
C ALA A 117 -22.94 -4.29 -10.94
N MET A 118 -22.02 -4.69 -10.06
CA MET A 118 -20.65 -5.04 -10.40
C MET A 118 -20.43 -6.54 -10.20
N GLU A 119 -19.95 -7.26 -11.20
CA GLU A 119 -19.41 -8.60 -10.94
C GLU A 119 -18.04 -8.47 -10.25
N MET A 120 -17.88 -9.14 -9.12
CA MET A 120 -16.64 -9.13 -8.35
C MET A 120 -16.39 -10.53 -7.82
N GLN A 121 -15.21 -11.07 -8.12
CA GLN A 121 -14.69 -12.29 -7.53
C GLN A 121 -13.53 -11.90 -6.61
N MET A 122 -13.55 -12.33 -5.36
CA MET A 122 -12.47 -12.02 -4.42
C MET A 122 -11.14 -12.66 -4.83
N ASP A 123 -11.18 -13.76 -5.59
CA ASP A 123 -10.00 -14.48 -6.05
C ASP A 123 -9.33 -13.81 -7.27
N ASP A 124 -10.00 -12.83 -7.91
CA ASP A 124 -9.48 -12.12 -9.08
C ASP A 124 -8.92 -10.75 -8.69
N VAL A 125 -7.65 -10.74 -8.27
CA VAL A 125 -6.91 -9.55 -7.89
C VAL A 125 -6.28 -8.90 -9.13
N ILE A 126 -6.66 -7.64 -9.39
CA ILE A 126 -6.24 -6.90 -10.58
C ILE A 126 -4.92 -6.16 -10.35
N ASP A 127 -4.80 -5.56 -9.16
CA ASP A 127 -3.63 -4.78 -8.76
C ASP A 127 -3.59 -4.69 -7.22
N TYR A 128 -2.57 -4.05 -6.67
CA TYR A 128 -2.42 -3.83 -5.24
C TYR A 128 -2.31 -2.34 -4.91
N ALA A 129 -3.22 -1.88 -4.05
CA ALA A 129 -3.20 -0.55 -3.48
C ALA A 129 -2.20 -0.44 -2.31
N ARG A 130 -1.73 0.78 -2.05
CA ARG A 130 -0.91 1.05 -0.85
C ARG A 130 -1.78 1.05 0.38
N ARG A 131 -1.31 0.41 1.45
CA ARG A 131 -2.00 0.43 2.75
C ARG A 131 -1.80 1.78 3.48
N PRO A 132 -2.88 2.53 3.77
CA PRO A 132 -2.82 3.70 4.65
C PRO A 132 -2.42 3.30 6.08
N LEU A 133 -1.78 4.22 6.81
CA LEU A 133 -1.28 3.96 8.18
C LEU A 133 -2.38 3.43 9.11
N THR A 134 -3.59 3.97 9.01
CA THR A 134 -4.73 3.57 9.87
C THR A 134 -5.18 2.13 9.64
N LEU A 135 -4.75 1.51 8.53
CA LEU A 135 -5.10 0.15 8.15
C LEU A 135 -3.98 -0.86 8.40
N ASP A 136 -2.86 -0.47 9.01
CA ASP A 136 -1.71 -1.37 9.31
C ASP A 136 -2.13 -2.61 10.09
N HIS A 137 -3.10 -2.47 10.99
CA HIS A 137 -3.59 -3.57 11.83
C HIS A 137 -4.72 -4.37 11.20
N LYS A 138 -5.24 -3.96 10.02
CA LYS A 138 -6.43 -4.56 9.39
C LYS A 138 -6.08 -5.40 8.17
N ARG A 139 -5.70 -6.66 8.37
CA ARG A 139 -5.14 -7.52 7.29
C ARG A 139 -6.09 -7.76 6.12
N ASP A 140 -7.38 -7.97 6.39
CA ASP A 140 -8.36 -8.43 5.40
C ASP A 140 -9.02 -7.29 4.59
N VAL A 141 -8.48 -6.08 4.67
CA VAL A 141 -8.96 -4.96 3.86
C VAL A 141 -8.67 -5.23 2.40
N TYR A 142 -9.65 -4.98 1.55
CA TYR A 142 -9.50 -4.96 0.09
C TYR A 142 -9.92 -3.60 -0.46
N ALA A 143 -9.61 -3.35 -1.73
CA ALA A 143 -10.01 -2.15 -2.42
C ALA A 143 -10.76 -2.48 -3.72
N LEU A 144 -11.56 -1.53 -4.19
CA LEU A 144 -12.26 -1.62 -5.47
C LEU A 144 -12.27 -0.28 -6.18
N TYR A 145 -12.39 -0.31 -7.50
CA TYR A 145 -12.66 0.89 -8.30
C TYR A 145 -14.15 1.08 -8.49
N PHE A 146 -14.68 2.26 -8.18
CA PHE A 146 -16.03 2.63 -8.59
C PHE A 146 -16.05 2.80 -10.11
N ARG A 147 -17.03 2.22 -10.80
CA ARG A 147 -17.10 2.27 -12.27
C ARG A 147 -18.36 2.96 -12.79
N GLY A 148 -19.44 2.88 -12.03
CA GLY A 148 -20.70 3.50 -12.37
C GLY A 148 -20.87 4.86 -11.70
N VAL A 149 -21.88 5.62 -12.15
CA VAL A 149 -22.18 6.98 -11.68
C VAL A 149 -23.17 7.00 -10.51
N SER A 150 -23.67 5.84 -10.09
CA SER A 150 -24.73 5.72 -9.08
C SER A 150 -24.42 6.38 -7.74
N MET A 151 -23.14 6.50 -7.40
CA MET A 151 -22.67 7.11 -6.16
C MET A 151 -22.07 8.51 -6.36
N ALA A 152 -22.09 9.06 -7.58
CA ALA A 152 -21.68 10.44 -7.83
C ALA A 152 -22.66 11.42 -7.14
N PRO A 153 -22.19 12.52 -6.52
CA PRO A 153 -20.81 13.04 -6.53
C PRO A 153 -19.93 12.53 -5.37
N ARG A 154 -20.42 11.59 -4.55
CA ARG A 154 -19.67 11.11 -3.38
C ARG A 154 -18.51 10.20 -3.77
N TYR A 155 -18.79 9.29 -4.70
CA TYR A 155 -17.82 8.41 -5.32
C TYR A 155 -17.93 8.54 -6.84
N GLU A 156 -16.88 9.06 -7.45
CA GLU A 156 -16.81 9.25 -8.90
C GLU A 156 -16.30 8.00 -9.60
N PRO A 157 -16.67 7.78 -10.88
CA PRO A 157 -16.10 6.70 -11.68
C PRO A 157 -14.57 6.80 -11.75
N GLY A 158 -13.89 5.70 -11.43
CA GLY A 158 -12.43 5.58 -11.36
C GLY A 158 -11.85 5.83 -9.97
N GLU A 159 -12.65 6.25 -8.98
CA GLU A 159 -12.17 6.40 -7.61
C GLU A 159 -11.91 5.05 -6.95
N LEU A 160 -10.91 5.02 -6.05
CA LEU A 160 -10.54 3.83 -5.28
C LEU A 160 -11.23 3.88 -3.91
N GLY A 161 -12.03 2.87 -3.60
CA GLY A 161 -12.62 2.67 -2.29
C GLY A 161 -11.91 1.56 -1.52
N TYR A 162 -11.52 1.83 -0.26
CA TYR A 162 -11.06 0.80 0.67
C TYR A 162 -12.24 0.21 1.42
N VAL A 163 -12.24 -1.11 1.61
CA VAL A 163 -13.37 -1.84 2.18
C VAL A 163 -12.90 -2.73 3.31
N ASP A 164 -13.57 -2.63 4.45
CA ASP A 164 -13.34 -3.44 5.64
C ASP A 164 -14.43 -4.53 5.73
N PRO A 165 -14.10 -5.80 5.51
CA PRO A 165 -15.07 -6.89 5.63
C PRO A 165 -15.36 -7.27 7.08
N ASN A 166 -14.46 -6.95 8.02
CA ASN A 166 -14.55 -7.39 9.41
C ASN A 166 -15.36 -6.41 10.28
N ARG A 167 -15.42 -5.14 9.88
CA ARG A 167 -16.19 -4.12 10.60
C ARG A 167 -17.64 -4.09 10.08
N PRO A 168 -18.64 -4.42 10.92
CA PRO A 168 -20.03 -4.33 10.50
C PRO A 168 -20.39 -2.86 10.21
N PRO A 169 -21.09 -2.58 9.09
CA PRO A 169 -21.52 -1.23 8.77
C PRO A 169 -22.64 -0.77 9.69
N SER A 170 -22.68 0.54 9.96
CA SER A 170 -23.75 1.22 10.67
C SER A 170 -24.64 2.01 9.72
N THR A 171 -25.85 2.35 10.17
CA THR A 171 -26.72 3.26 9.41
C THR A 171 -25.99 4.57 9.11
N GLY A 172 -26.02 5.00 7.85
CA GLY A 172 -25.30 6.16 7.32
C GLY A 172 -23.99 5.81 6.65
N ASP A 173 -23.42 4.62 6.90
CA ASP A 173 -22.18 4.19 6.26
C ASP A 173 -22.38 3.87 4.78
N TYR A 174 -21.30 4.01 4.02
CA TYR A 174 -21.21 3.51 2.65
C TYR A 174 -20.81 2.05 2.67
N VAL A 175 -21.48 1.23 1.86
CA VAL A 175 -21.35 -0.22 1.91
C VAL A 175 -21.23 -0.84 0.54
N VAL A 176 -20.54 -1.97 0.51
CA VAL A 176 -20.47 -2.91 -0.59
C VAL A 176 -21.34 -4.11 -0.22
N ALA A 177 -22.49 -4.26 -0.86
CA ALA A 177 -23.38 -5.38 -0.66
C ALA A 177 -23.15 -6.43 -1.75
N GLN A 178 -22.80 -7.64 -1.34
CA GLN A 178 -22.63 -8.79 -2.21
C GLN A 178 -23.94 -9.58 -2.25
N MET A 179 -24.53 -9.68 -3.43
CA MET A 179 -25.82 -10.29 -3.69
C MET A 179 -25.67 -11.77 -4.05
N ARG A 180 -26.57 -12.60 -3.53
CA ARG A 180 -26.68 -14.02 -3.90
C ARG A 180 -27.34 -14.16 -5.27
N ARG A 181 -26.96 -15.20 -6.02
CA ARG A 181 -27.60 -15.53 -7.30
C ARG A 181 -29.04 -16.03 -7.06
N PRO A 182 -30.02 -15.66 -7.91
CA PRO A 182 -31.39 -16.17 -7.81
C PRO A 182 -31.51 -17.69 -8.05
N ASP A 183 -30.67 -18.26 -8.93
CA ASP A 183 -30.88 -19.59 -9.54
C ASP A 183 -29.80 -20.64 -9.22
N GLY A 184 -29.13 -20.61 -8.06
CA GLY A 184 -28.14 -21.65 -7.77
C GLY A 184 -27.62 -21.68 -6.33
N ASP A 185 -27.35 -22.89 -5.86
CA ASP A 185 -26.89 -23.27 -4.52
C ASP A 185 -26.02 -22.21 -3.85
N GLY A 186 -26.66 -21.42 -2.99
CA GLY A 186 -26.14 -20.85 -1.75
C GLY A 186 -24.96 -19.87 -1.80
N GLU A 187 -23.92 -20.07 -2.60
CA GLU A 187 -22.58 -19.58 -2.28
C GLU A 187 -21.88 -18.76 -3.37
N ARG A 188 -22.38 -18.73 -4.61
CA ARG A 188 -21.77 -17.89 -5.64
C ARG A 188 -22.27 -16.45 -5.56
N ILE A 189 -21.37 -15.56 -5.13
CA ILE A 189 -21.51 -14.10 -5.25
C ILE A 189 -21.58 -13.78 -6.73
N PHE A 190 -22.74 -13.29 -7.18
CA PHE A 190 -22.96 -12.95 -8.58
C PHE A 190 -22.75 -11.46 -8.81
N THR A 191 -23.13 -10.63 -7.84
CA THR A 191 -23.15 -9.19 -8.05
C THR A 191 -22.88 -8.42 -6.78
N VAL A 192 -22.22 -7.29 -6.93
CA VAL A 192 -21.82 -6.38 -5.89
C VAL A 192 -22.37 -5.00 -6.20
N ILE A 193 -23.04 -4.39 -5.23
CA ILE A 193 -23.56 -3.03 -5.33
C ILE A 193 -22.88 -2.16 -4.28
N ALA A 194 -22.47 -0.95 -4.67
CA ALA A 194 -22.01 0.07 -3.74
C ALA A 194 -23.12 1.11 -3.52
N LYS A 195 -23.55 1.30 -2.27
CA LYS A 195 -24.67 2.19 -1.90
C LYS A 195 -24.47 2.80 -0.50
N ARG A 196 -25.28 3.80 -0.15
CA ARG A 196 -25.39 4.27 1.25
C ARG A 196 -26.41 3.42 2.00
N LEU A 197 -26.07 2.93 3.20
CA LEU A 197 -26.99 2.19 4.05
C LEU A 197 -27.87 3.17 4.83
N VAL A 198 -29.16 3.24 4.52
CA VAL A 198 -30.12 4.14 5.20
C VAL A 198 -30.78 3.46 6.39
N ARG A 199 -31.02 2.15 6.27
CA ARG A 199 -31.66 1.39 7.35
C ARG A 199 -31.26 -0.07 7.26
N GLN A 200 -31.07 -0.68 8.41
CA GLN A 200 -30.92 -2.12 8.55
C GLN A 200 -32.00 -2.67 9.48
N SER A 201 -32.75 -3.63 8.99
CA SER A 201 -33.77 -4.37 9.75
C SER A 201 -33.38 -5.86 9.84
N ALA A 202 -34.16 -6.62 10.61
CA ALA A 202 -34.04 -8.08 10.63
C ALA A 202 -34.41 -8.72 9.27
N SER A 203 -35.32 -8.08 8.51
CA SER A 203 -35.86 -8.62 7.26
C SER A 203 -35.26 -8.01 5.98
N TYR A 204 -34.83 -6.75 6.00
CA TYR A 204 -34.33 -6.05 4.81
C TYR A 204 -33.20 -5.06 5.13
N TYR A 205 -32.45 -4.71 4.10
CA TYR A 205 -31.59 -3.55 4.03
C TYR A 205 -32.22 -2.48 3.14
N GLU A 206 -32.15 -1.23 3.55
CA GLU A 206 -32.58 -0.09 2.75
C GLU A 206 -31.33 0.66 2.30
N PHE A 207 -31.19 0.77 0.99
CA PHE A 207 -30.06 1.39 0.34
C PHE A 207 -30.50 2.65 -0.38
N GLU A 208 -29.57 3.58 -0.51
CA GLU A 208 -29.74 4.81 -1.26
C GLU A 208 -28.66 4.92 -2.33
N GLN A 209 -29.13 5.33 -3.50
CA GLN A 209 -28.36 5.71 -4.66
C GLN A 209 -28.49 7.22 -4.86
N PHE A 210 -27.41 7.88 -5.28
CA PHE A 210 -27.40 9.32 -5.49
C PHE A 210 -27.75 9.72 -6.92
N ASN A 211 -27.47 8.87 -7.90
CA ASN A 211 -27.74 9.16 -9.31
C ASN A 211 -28.27 7.96 -10.09
N PRO A 212 -29.53 7.97 -10.56
CA PRO A 212 -30.60 8.85 -10.10
C PRO A 212 -30.85 8.69 -8.60
N ALA A 213 -31.24 9.78 -7.93
CA ALA A 213 -31.54 9.75 -6.51
C ALA A 213 -32.73 8.82 -6.24
N CYS A 214 -32.48 7.68 -5.61
CA CYS A 214 -33.52 6.73 -5.25
C CYS A 214 -33.15 5.96 -3.99
N THR A 215 -34.18 5.55 -3.26
CA THR A 215 -34.06 4.62 -2.15
C THR A 215 -34.80 3.33 -2.50
N PHE A 216 -34.20 2.19 -2.18
CA PHE A 216 -34.78 0.90 -2.48
C PHE A 216 -34.44 -0.10 -1.38
N ARG A 217 -35.24 -1.17 -1.30
CA ARG A 217 -35.12 -2.20 -0.28
C ARG A 217 -34.66 -3.50 -0.91
N VAL A 218 -33.80 -4.20 -0.18
CA VAL A 218 -33.29 -5.51 -0.55
C VAL A 218 -33.55 -6.47 0.62
N PRO A 219 -34.19 -7.63 0.37
CA PRO A 219 -34.35 -8.67 1.39
C PRO A 219 -33.00 -9.11 1.95
N ARG A 220 -32.93 -9.31 3.28
CA ARG A 220 -31.69 -9.73 3.94
C ARG A 220 -31.19 -11.08 3.42
N SER A 221 -32.09 -11.97 3.00
CA SER A 221 -31.78 -13.26 2.39
C SER A 221 -31.05 -13.15 1.05
N ALA A 222 -31.26 -12.06 0.31
CA ALA A 222 -30.62 -11.83 -0.98
C ALA A 222 -29.19 -11.30 -0.86
N VAL A 223 -28.77 -10.85 0.33
CA VAL A 223 -27.42 -10.33 0.59
C VAL A 223 -26.57 -11.42 1.24
N ALA A 224 -25.48 -11.82 0.57
CA ALA A 224 -24.49 -12.75 1.10
C ALA A 224 -23.61 -12.08 2.16
N HIS A 225 -23.02 -10.94 1.78
CA HIS A 225 -22.09 -10.19 2.63
C HIS A 225 -22.35 -8.70 2.50
N LEU A 226 -22.17 -7.96 3.59
CA LEU A 226 -22.29 -6.52 3.63
C LEU A 226 -21.02 -5.94 4.26
N HIS A 227 -20.17 -5.36 3.44
CA HIS A 227 -18.88 -4.82 3.88
C HIS A 227 -18.91 -3.30 3.90
N ARG A 228 -18.19 -2.70 4.85
CA ARG A 228 -18.17 -1.25 5.01
C ARG A 228 -17.07 -0.64 4.14
N ILE A 229 -17.41 0.40 3.38
CA ILE A 229 -16.44 1.26 2.71
C ILE A 229 -15.85 2.21 3.75
N ILE A 230 -14.54 2.21 3.89
CA ILE A 230 -13.82 3.08 4.82
C ILE A 230 -13.78 4.48 4.21
N PRO A 231 -14.37 5.49 4.88
CA PRO A 231 -14.42 6.83 4.34
C PRO A 231 -13.04 7.50 4.47
N TRP A 232 -12.77 8.48 3.61
CA TRP A 232 -11.44 9.08 3.45
C TRP A 232 -10.89 9.72 4.73
N ASP A 233 -11.76 10.32 5.53
CA ASP A 233 -11.48 10.87 6.86
C ASP A 233 -10.89 9.81 7.80
N GLU A 234 -11.43 8.58 7.85
CA GLU A 234 -10.84 7.49 8.65
C GLU A 234 -9.50 6.99 8.09
N LEU A 235 -9.21 7.20 6.81
CA LEU A 235 -7.94 6.78 6.20
C LEU A 235 -6.79 7.74 6.51
N VAL A 236 -7.10 9.01 6.80
CA VAL A 236 -6.11 10.07 7.03
C VAL A 236 -6.01 10.52 8.49
N THR A 237 -6.94 10.10 9.35
CA THR A 237 -6.92 10.45 10.78
C THR A 237 -5.94 9.55 11.53
N PHE A 238 -4.93 10.13 12.18
CA PHE A 238 -3.90 9.44 12.96
C PHE A 238 -3.94 9.85 14.43
#